data_AF-A0A1Y1YVZ6-F1
#
_entry.id   AF-A0A1Y1YVZ6-F1
#
_cell.length_a   1.000
_cell.length_b   1.000
_cell.length_c   1.000
_cell.angle_alpha   90.00
_cell.angle_beta   90.00
_cell.angle_gamma   90.00
#
_symmetry.space_group_name_H-M   'P 1'
#
loop_
_entity.id
_entity.type
_entity.pdbx_description
1 polymer ?
#
loop_
_entity_poly.entity_id
_entity_poly.type
_entity_poly.pdbx_seq_one_letter_code
_entity_poly.pdbx_strand_id
1 'polypeptide(L)'
;MGSLLIIIKEKGAGNNIFGGFVYEPLEVKPRFYGCSDNFLFTINPNLRVYSTSRYNENFQYFNVGTKTLPNGFGMGGQYEYFGLWINSDFETGHSRAGPFCSTYNSPQLSHSEYFDIDEVEVFCVREIERDPNLLPPKRSAMDTNADAVAILEMANRKMYSKDLREPDLGLDSDEE
;
A
#
# COMPACT_ATOMS: atom_id res chain seq x y z
N MET A 1 2.49 6.32 7.53
CA MET A 1 3.19 5.61 6.44
C MET A 1 3.68 6.68 5.48
N GLY A 2 4.93 6.61 5.09
CA GLY A 2 5.50 7.50 4.07
C GLY A 2 5.88 6.72 2.83
N SER A 3 7.07 6.94 2.31
CA SER A 3 7.51 6.34 1.05
C SER A 3 7.97 4.90 1.25
N LEU A 4 7.56 4.01 0.36
CA LEU A 4 7.80 2.57 0.44
C LEU A 4 8.69 2.10 -0.72
N LEU A 5 9.62 1.20 -0.43
CA LEU A 5 10.33 0.39 -1.41
C LEU A 5 9.80 -1.04 -1.31
N ILE A 6 9.23 -1.53 -2.41
CA ILE A 6 8.64 -2.87 -2.50
C ILE A 6 9.55 -3.71 -3.38
N ILE A 7 10.04 -4.83 -2.85
CA ILE A 7 10.93 -5.78 -3.53
C ILE A 7 10.21 -7.11 -3.63
N ILE A 8 10.25 -7.71 -4.81
CA ILE A 8 9.61 -9.00 -5.13
C ILE A 8 10.69 -9.91 -5.68
N LYS A 9 10.71 -11.14 -5.17
CA LYS A 9 11.49 -12.24 -5.73
C LYS A 9 10.53 -13.23 -6.39
N GLU A 10 10.71 -13.44 -7.68
CA GLU A 10 9.94 -14.42 -8.45
C GLU A 10 10.43 -15.84 -8.15
N LYS A 11 9.48 -16.78 -8.04
CA LYS A 11 9.76 -18.20 -7.87
C LYS A 11 10.16 -18.85 -9.20
N GLY A 12 11.08 -19.81 -9.14
CA GLY A 12 11.44 -20.66 -10.29
C GLY A 12 12.71 -20.20 -11.02
N ALA A 13 12.90 -20.71 -12.24
CA ALA A 13 14.18 -20.65 -12.93
C ALA A 13 14.63 -19.22 -13.32
N GLY A 14 13.70 -18.27 -13.41
CA GLY A 14 14.03 -16.87 -13.70
C GLY A 14 14.80 -16.19 -12.56
N ASN A 15 14.48 -16.53 -11.30
CA ASN A 15 15.02 -15.90 -10.09
C ASN A 15 15.06 -14.36 -10.19
N ASN A 16 14.11 -13.76 -10.91
CA ASN A 16 14.12 -12.32 -11.13
C ASN A 16 13.77 -11.62 -9.82
N ILE A 17 14.48 -10.52 -9.57
CA ILE A 17 14.21 -9.66 -8.43
C ILE A 17 13.91 -8.29 -9.00
N PHE A 18 12.75 -7.76 -8.68
CA PHE A 18 12.24 -6.52 -9.23
C PHE A 18 11.28 -5.88 -8.24
N GLY A 19 10.80 -4.68 -8.54
CA GLY A 19 9.91 -4.01 -7.63
C GLY A 19 9.58 -2.59 -8.05
N GLY A 20 9.09 -1.84 -7.08
CA GLY A 20 8.72 -0.45 -7.28
C GLY A 20 8.93 0.39 -6.03
N PHE A 21 9.22 1.67 -6.26
CA PHE A 21 9.25 2.69 -5.24
C PHE A 21 7.97 3.53 -5.31
N VAL A 22 7.37 3.73 -4.16
CA VAL A 22 6.11 4.43 -3.96
C VAL A 22 6.38 5.64 -3.09
N TYR A 23 6.28 6.85 -3.65
CA TYR A 23 6.63 8.08 -2.95
C TYR A 23 5.56 8.48 -1.93
N GLU A 24 4.29 8.37 -2.33
CA GLU A 24 3.13 8.67 -1.47
C GLU A 24 2.66 7.42 -0.71
N PRO A 25 2.05 7.60 0.48
CA PRO A 25 1.56 6.47 1.27
C PRO A 25 0.53 5.64 0.51
N LEU A 26 0.48 4.34 0.78
CA LEU A 26 -0.59 3.51 0.25
C LEU A 26 -1.92 3.87 0.90
N GLU A 27 -2.88 4.23 0.08
CA GLU A 27 -4.28 4.46 0.43
C GLU A 27 -5.15 3.40 -0.26
N VAL A 28 -6.06 2.79 0.49
CA VAL A 28 -7.05 1.86 -0.09
C VAL A 28 -8.03 2.68 -0.91
N LYS A 29 -7.90 2.60 -2.23
CA LYS A 29 -8.59 3.47 -3.17
C LYS A 29 -8.78 2.75 -4.52
N PRO A 30 -10.02 2.62 -5.01
CA PRO A 30 -10.33 1.92 -6.26
C PRO A 30 -10.05 2.79 -7.51
N ARG A 31 -8.95 3.53 -7.53
CA ARG A 31 -8.47 4.34 -8.68
C ARG A 31 -6.97 4.58 -8.56
N PHE A 32 -6.32 4.88 -9.68
CA PHE A 32 -4.94 5.31 -9.69
C PHE A 32 -4.74 6.63 -8.91
N TYR A 33 -3.58 6.74 -8.29
CA TYR A 33 -3.08 7.91 -7.56
C TYR A 33 -1.54 7.84 -7.51
N GLY A 34 -0.89 8.63 -6.66
CA GLY A 34 0.57 8.71 -6.61
C GLY A 34 1.10 9.95 -7.33
N CYS A 35 2.43 10.02 -7.44
CA CYS A 35 3.11 11.11 -8.15
C CYS A 35 4.24 10.61 -9.07
N SER A 36 4.81 11.54 -9.83
CA SER A 36 5.88 11.25 -10.81
C SER A 36 7.19 10.74 -10.21
N ASP A 37 7.36 10.85 -8.89
CA ASP A 37 8.57 10.39 -8.19
C ASP A 37 8.55 8.87 -7.96
N ASN A 38 7.43 8.20 -8.24
CA ASN A 38 7.37 6.75 -8.30
C ASN A 38 8.23 6.20 -9.44
N PHE A 39 8.78 5.01 -9.26
CA PHE A 39 9.51 4.30 -10.32
C PHE A 39 9.43 2.79 -10.14
N LEU A 40 9.60 2.06 -11.24
CA LEU A 40 9.82 0.62 -11.22
C LEU A 40 11.32 0.32 -11.32
N PHE A 41 11.75 -0.85 -10.87
CA PHE A 41 13.13 -1.28 -11.01
C PHE A 41 13.26 -2.79 -11.16
N THR A 42 14.37 -3.23 -11.73
CA THR A 42 14.87 -4.61 -11.68
C THR A 42 16.18 -4.62 -10.91
N ILE A 43 16.47 -5.70 -10.19
CA ILE A 43 17.74 -5.99 -9.49
C ILE A 43 18.43 -7.17 -10.17
N ASN A 44 17.71 -8.28 -10.38
CA ASN A 44 18.21 -9.46 -11.09
C ASN A 44 17.34 -9.70 -12.34
N PRO A 45 17.92 -9.95 -13.53
CA PRO A 45 19.35 -10.19 -13.81
C PRO A 45 20.23 -8.93 -13.87
N ASN A 46 19.63 -7.74 -14.01
CA ASN A 46 20.37 -6.49 -14.09
C ASN A 46 19.68 -5.39 -13.29
N LEU A 47 20.47 -4.61 -12.56
CA LEU A 47 19.99 -3.43 -11.85
C LEU A 47 19.61 -2.33 -12.85
N ARG A 48 18.33 -1.95 -12.91
CA ARG A 48 17.82 -0.84 -13.74
C ARG A 48 16.67 -0.14 -13.04
N VAL A 49 16.56 1.17 -13.25
CA VAL A 49 15.48 2.01 -12.74
C VAL A 49 14.70 2.58 -13.92
N TYR A 50 13.37 2.56 -13.81
CA TYR A 50 12.42 3.00 -14.83
C TYR A 50 11.53 4.09 -14.25
N SER A 51 11.92 5.34 -14.48
CA SER A 51 11.16 6.53 -14.06
C SER A 51 9.93 6.74 -14.92
N THR A 52 9.01 7.60 -14.46
CA THR A 52 7.81 7.89 -15.25
C THR A 52 8.11 8.43 -16.65
N SER A 53 7.36 7.96 -17.64
CA SER A 53 7.30 8.49 -19.01
C SER A 53 6.58 9.84 -19.08
N ARG A 54 5.85 10.23 -18.02
CA ARG A 54 4.93 11.38 -17.97
C ARG A 54 3.77 11.31 -18.97
N TYR A 55 3.52 10.16 -19.58
CA TYR A 55 2.42 9.98 -20.54
C TYR A 55 1.03 9.97 -19.88
N ASN A 56 0.96 9.46 -18.65
CA ASN A 56 -0.26 9.41 -17.85
C ASN A 56 0.08 9.52 -16.35
N GLU A 57 -0.95 9.57 -15.51
CA GLU A 57 -0.86 9.69 -14.06
C GLU A 57 -1.19 8.38 -13.33
N ASN A 58 -1.06 7.23 -14.01
CA ASN A 58 -1.40 5.91 -13.46
C ASN A 58 -0.27 5.36 -12.56
N PHE A 59 0.22 6.16 -11.61
CA PHE A 59 1.47 5.87 -10.90
C PHE A 59 1.33 4.64 -9.97
N GLN A 60 0.36 4.65 -9.07
CA GLN A 60 0.10 3.53 -8.16
C GLN A 60 -1.41 3.27 -8.00
N TYR A 61 -1.74 2.05 -7.64
CA TYR A 61 -3.09 1.56 -7.39
C TYR A 61 -3.03 0.61 -6.19
N PHE A 62 -3.97 0.75 -5.27
CA PHE A 62 -4.09 -0.17 -4.14
C PHE A 62 -5.54 -0.29 -3.73
N ASN A 63 -6.10 -1.49 -3.81
CA ASN A 63 -7.52 -1.71 -3.53
C ASN A 63 -7.75 -3.06 -2.87
N VAL A 64 -8.74 -3.10 -1.97
CA VAL A 64 -9.10 -4.29 -1.20
C VAL A 64 -10.63 -4.32 -1.00
N GLY A 65 -11.24 -5.49 -1.05
CA GLY A 65 -12.66 -5.70 -0.70
C GLY A 65 -13.69 -5.19 -1.72
N THR A 66 -13.28 -4.77 -2.92
CA THR A 66 -14.20 -4.30 -3.97
C THR A 66 -14.63 -5.44 -4.89
N LYS A 67 -15.91 -5.53 -5.25
CA LYS A 67 -16.41 -6.60 -6.15
C LYS A 67 -16.19 -6.32 -7.64
N THR A 68 -16.15 -5.05 -8.02
CA THR A 68 -16.19 -4.60 -9.42
C THR A 68 -14.83 -4.21 -9.98
N LEU A 69 -13.81 -4.07 -9.13
CA LEU A 69 -12.48 -3.61 -9.51
C LEU A 69 -11.42 -4.54 -8.91
N PRO A 70 -10.24 -4.65 -9.55
CA PRO A 70 -9.18 -5.52 -9.08
C PRO A 70 -8.79 -5.23 -7.63
N ASN A 71 -8.57 -6.28 -6.83
CA ASN A 71 -8.05 -6.15 -5.47
C ASN A 71 -6.60 -6.62 -5.47
N GLY A 72 -5.73 -5.78 -4.94
CA GLY A 72 -4.29 -5.98 -5.02
C GLY A 72 -3.56 -4.65 -5.10
N PHE A 73 -2.28 -4.73 -5.45
CA PHE A 73 -1.39 -3.60 -5.60
C PHE A 73 -0.88 -3.55 -7.04
N GLY A 74 -0.94 -2.36 -7.64
CA GLY A 74 -0.53 -2.13 -9.02
C GLY A 74 0.30 -0.87 -9.17
N MET A 75 1.22 -0.88 -10.12
CA MET A 75 2.02 0.28 -10.50
C MET A 75 2.11 0.38 -12.03
N GLY A 76 1.68 1.53 -12.55
CA GLY A 76 1.85 1.89 -13.96
C GLY A 76 0.96 1.09 -14.90
N GLY A 77 0.76 1.61 -16.10
CA GLY A 77 -0.04 0.95 -17.13
C GLY A 77 -1.52 1.29 -16.99
N GLN A 78 -2.36 0.27 -17.07
CA GLN A 78 -3.81 0.37 -16.93
C GLN A 78 -4.36 -0.92 -16.31
N TYR A 79 -5.65 -0.95 -15.98
CA TYR A 79 -6.30 -2.17 -15.49
C TYR A 79 -6.01 -3.36 -16.43
N GLU A 80 -5.73 -4.53 -15.83
CA GLU A 80 -5.31 -5.77 -16.52
C GLU A 80 -3.96 -5.73 -17.24
N TYR A 81 -3.31 -4.56 -17.36
CA TYR A 81 -2.03 -4.36 -18.06
C TYR A 81 -1.12 -3.46 -17.24
N PHE A 82 -0.86 -3.87 -15.99
CA PHE A 82 0.02 -3.12 -15.11
C PHE A 82 1.49 -3.36 -15.45
N GLY A 83 2.34 -2.35 -15.24
CA GLY A 83 3.79 -2.53 -15.28
C GLY A 83 4.27 -3.49 -14.20
N LEU A 84 3.65 -3.40 -13.03
CA LEU A 84 3.78 -4.36 -11.93
C LEU A 84 2.43 -4.53 -11.24
N TRP A 85 2.01 -5.77 -11.02
CA TRP A 85 0.81 -6.13 -10.28
C TRP A 85 1.09 -7.28 -9.31
N ILE A 86 0.51 -7.16 -8.11
CA ILE A 86 0.49 -8.18 -7.06
C ILE A 86 -0.97 -8.46 -6.72
N ASN A 87 -1.39 -9.72 -6.81
CA ASN A 87 -2.73 -10.12 -6.39
C ASN A 87 -2.89 -9.99 -4.87
N SER A 88 -4.13 -9.83 -4.40
CA SER A 88 -4.41 -9.64 -2.96
C SER A 88 -4.02 -10.82 -2.07
N ASP A 89 -3.78 -12.01 -2.64
CA ASP A 89 -3.29 -13.20 -1.95
C ASP A 89 -1.77 -13.20 -1.73
N PHE A 90 -1.03 -12.28 -2.38
CA PHE A 90 0.43 -12.24 -2.39
C PHE A 90 1.10 -13.51 -2.92
N GLU A 91 0.37 -14.39 -3.60
CA GLU A 91 0.91 -15.63 -4.17
C GLU A 91 1.35 -15.43 -5.61
N THR A 92 0.65 -14.56 -6.35
CA THR A 92 0.84 -14.38 -7.78
C THR A 92 0.78 -12.91 -8.20
N GLY A 93 1.34 -12.61 -9.36
CA GLY A 93 1.34 -11.28 -9.93
C GLY A 93 1.52 -11.29 -11.44
N HIS A 94 1.58 -10.10 -12.02
CA HIS A 94 1.90 -9.94 -13.44
C HIS A 94 2.69 -8.67 -13.72
N SER A 95 3.49 -8.70 -14.79
CA SER A 95 4.18 -7.55 -15.36
C SER A 95 3.84 -7.48 -16.85
N ARG A 96 2.70 -6.88 -17.16
CA ARG A 96 2.13 -6.86 -18.51
C ARG A 96 2.44 -5.54 -19.18
N ALA A 97 3.70 -5.41 -19.57
CA ALA A 97 4.29 -4.18 -20.09
C ALA A 97 4.53 -4.23 -21.60
N GLY A 98 3.73 -4.92 -22.43
CA GLY A 98 4.07 -5.14 -23.84
C GLY A 98 3.78 -3.94 -24.78
N PRO A 99 4.78 -3.40 -25.55
CA PRO A 99 6.23 -3.66 -25.48
C PRO A 99 6.94 -2.88 -24.35
N PHE A 100 6.36 -1.75 -23.91
CA PHE A 100 6.75 -1.06 -22.68
C PHE A 100 5.51 -0.63 -21.89
N CYS A 101 5.64 -0.57 -20.56
CA CYS A 101 4.63 0.02 -19.69
C CYS A 101 4.44 1.49 -20.05
N SER A 102 3.19 1.92 -20.30
CA SER A 102 2.91 3.30 -20.71
C SER A 102 3.31 4.35 -19.69
N THR A 103 3.28 4.03 -18.38
CA THR A 103 3.57 4.98 -17.29
C THR A 103 5.04 5.08 -16.95
N TYR A 104 5.81 3.99 -17.03
CA TYR A 104 7.20 3.92 -16.57
C TYR A 104 8.20 3.62 -17.69
N ASN A 105 7.72 3.37 -18.91
CA ASN A 105 8.53 2.91 -20.04
C ASN A 105 9.41 1.68 -19.69
N SER A 106 8.99 0.91 -18.69
CA SER A 106 9.68 -0.30 -18.28
C SER A 106 9.33 -1.44 -19.23
N PRO A 107 10.25 -2.37 -19.50
CA PRO A 107 9.90 -3.65 -20.09
C PRO A 107 9.13 -4.49 -19.07
N GLN A 108 8.79 -5.72 -19.45
CA GLN A 108 8.42 -6.75 -18.50
C GLN A 108 9.55 -6.93 -17.46
N LEU A 109 9.18 -6.94 -16.18
CA LEU A 109 10.12 -7.03 -15.06
C LEU A 109 10.44 -8.48 -14.67
N SER A 110 9.47 -9.37 -14.86
CA SER A 110 9.52 -10.81 -14.55
C SER A 110 9.98 -11.65 -15.75
N HIS A 111 10.21 -12.94 -15.52
CA HIS A 111 10.59 -13.87 -16.60
C HIS A 111 9.51 -13.98 -17.69
N SER A 112 8.25 -14.02 -17.25
CA SER A 112 7.05 -14.14 -18.08
C SER A 112 6.02 -13.07 -17.68
N GLU A 113 4.96 -12.88 -18.48
CA GLU A 113 3.90 -11.90 -18.17
C GLU A 113 3.30 -12.11 -16.78
N TYR A 114 3.14 -13.36 -16.38
CA TYR A 114 2.64 -13.78 -15.07
C TYR A 114 3.76 -14.46 -14.28
N PHE A 115 3.78 -14.26 -12.97
CA PHE A 115 4.78 -14.81 -12.08
C PHE A 115 4.19 -15.29 -10.75
N ASP A 116 4.82 -16.31 -10.18
CA ASP A 116 4.59 -16.76 -8.81
C ASP A 116 5.58 -16.03 -7.88
N ILE A 117 5.10 -15.65 -6.70
CA ILE A 117 5.88 -14.90 -5.72
C ILE A 117 6.55 -15.88 -4.77
N ASP A 118 7.86 -15.73 -4.57
CA ASP A 118 8.61 -16.43 -3.52
C ASP A 118 8.62 -15.58 -2.24
N GLU A 119 8.99 -14.31 -2.37
CA GLU A 119 9.14 -13.37 -1.25
C GLU A 119 8.69 -11.96 -1.67
N VAL A 120 8.04 -11.25 -0.76
CA VAL A 120 7.76 -9.80 -0.87
C VAL A 120 8.31 -9.10 0.36
N GLU A 121 9.21 -8.15 0.14
CA GLU A 121 9.76 -7.30 1.19
C GLU A 121 9.30 -5.85 0.97
N VAL A 122 8.88 -5.19 2.05
CA VAL A 122 8.41 -3.81 2.01
C VAL A 122 9.16 -3.00 3.04
N PHE A 123 9.89 -1.98 2.59
CA PHE A 123 10.69 -1.10 3.44
C PHE A 123 10.10 0.31 3.43
N CYS A 124 9.90 0.88 4.62
CA CYS A 124 9.60 2.31 4.75
C CYS A 124 10.92 3.08 4.69
N VAL A 125 11.13 3.87 3.64
CA VAL A 125 12.40 4.60 3.41
C VAL A 125 12.31 6.08 3.76
N ARG A 126 11.09 6.60 3.92
CA ARG A 126 10.83 7.95 4.41
C ARG A 126 9.57 7.91 5.25
N GLU A 127 9.63 8.42 6.47
CA GLU A 127 8.44 8.67 7.27
C GLU A 127 7.84 10.03 6.88
N ILE A 128 6.51 10.08 6.78
CA ILE A 128 5.81 11.37 6.78
C ILE A 128 5.64 11.75 8.24
N GLU A 129 6.31 12.82 8.65
CA GLU A 129 6.07 13.46 9.95
C GLU A 129 4.60 13.86 10.00
N ARG A 130 3.84 13.20 10.89
CA ARG A 130 2.46 13.59 11.19
C ARG A 130 2.54 14.47 12.42
N ASP A 131 2.10 15.71 12.29
CA ASP A 131 1.92 16.57 13.46
C ASP A 131 0.97 15.87 14.44
N PRO A 132 1.42 15.54 15.66
CA PRO A 132 0.59 14.87 16.65
C PRO A 132 -0.67 15.67 17.00
N ASN A 133 -0.66 17.00 16.81
CA ASN A 133 -1.80 17.88 17.03
C ASN A 133 -2.85 17.81 15.91
N LEU A 134 -2.50 17.25 14.75
CA LEU A 134 -3.41 17.04 13.61
C LEU A 134 -3.91 15.60 13.53
N LEU A 135 -3.51 14.72 14.45
CA LEU A 135 -4.06 13.38 14.54
C LEU A 135 -5.53 13.49 14.99
N PRO A 136 -6.47 12.75 14.36
CA PRO A 136 -7.79 12.62 14.93
C PRO A 136 -7.64 12.09 16.36
N PRO A 137 -8.45 12.58 17.32
CA PRO A 137 -8.35 12.13 18.71
C PRO A 137 -8.38 10.61 18.75
N LYS A 138 -7.49 10.00 19.55
CA LYS A 138 -7.44 8.54 19.74
C LYS A 138 -8.78 8.09 20.35
N ARG A 139 -9.76 7.78 19.50
CA ARG A 139 -11.03 7.19 19.92
C ARG A 139 -10.79 5.72 20.20
N SER A 140 -11.24 5.25 21.36
CA SER A 140 -11.20 3.83 21.67
C SER A 140 -12.10 3.05 20.71
N ALA A 141 -11.75 1.80 20.44
CA ALA A 141 -12.65 0.88 19.75
C ALA A 141 -14.00 0.74 20.51
N MET A 142 -14.01 0.99 21.82
CA MET A 142 -15.21 1.07 22.64
C MET A 142 -16.09 2.28 22.32
N ASP A 143 -15.49 3.44 22.03
CA ASP A 143 -16.22 4.67 21.70
C ASP A 143 -16.90 4.56 20.33
N THR A 144 -16.32 3.74 19.45
CA THR A 144 -16.83 3.50 18.10
C THR A 144 -17.97 2.48 18.09
N ASN A 145 -17.98 1.53 19.03
CA ASN A 145 -18.93 0.41 19.07
C ASN A 145 -19.59 0.26 20.46
N ALA A 146 -20.35 1.28 20.88
CA ALA A 146 -20.99 1.32 22.20
C ALA A 146 -22.02 0.19 22.42
N ASP A 147 -22.65 -0.27 21.34
CA ASP A 147 -23.56 -1.41 21.30
C ASP A 147 -22.85 -2.74 21.57
N ALA A 148 -21.69 -2.97 20.94
CA ALA A 148 -20.87 -4.15 21.18
C ALA A 148 -20.34 -4.17 22.63
N VAL A 149 -19.97 -3.00 23.16
CA VAL A 149 -19.58 -2.81 24.57
C VAL A 149 -20.71 -3.25 25.51
N ALA A 150 -21.95 -2.79 25.28
CA ALA A 150 -23.10 -3.16 26.11
C ALA A 150 -23.38 -4.67 26.07
N ILE A 151 -23.23 -5.33 24.91
CA ILE A 151 -23.39 -6.78 24.79
C ILE A 151 -22.31 -7.53 25.59
N LEU A 152 -21.07 -7.06 25.55
CA LEU A 152 -19.97 -7.65 26.31
C LEU A 152 -20.20 -7.52 27.83
N GLU A 153 -20.76 -6.41 28.29
CA GLU A 153 -21.17 -6.21 29.69
C GLU A 153 -22.30 -7.15 30.09
N MET A 154 -23.35 -7.26 29.27
CA MET A 154 -24.45 -8.18 29.51
C MET A 154 -23.98 -9.65 29.54
N ALA A 155 -22.93 -9.98 28.78
CA ALA A 155 -22.27 -11.29 28.79
C ALA A 155 -21.25 -11.48 29.92
N ASN A 156 -21.19 -10.55 30.88
CA ASN A 156 -20.29 -10.57 32.04
C ASN A 156 -18.79 -10.65 31.67
N ARG A 157 -18.40 -10.08 30.52
CA ARG A 157 -17.00 -9.99 30.07
C ARG A 157 -16.36 -8.71 30.61
N LYS A 158 -15.21 -8.84 31.28
CA LYS A 158 -14.45 -7.72 31.85
C LYS A 158 -13.70 -6.95 30.77
N MET A 159 -13.95 -5.64 30.66
CA MET A 159 -13.24 -4.75 29.74
C MET A 159 -12.11 -4.02 30.47
N TYR A 160 -10.87 -4.40 30.18
CA TYR A 160 -9.67 -3.89 30.86
C TYR A 160 -9.26 -2.46 30.44
N SER A 161 -9.77 -1.97 29.30
CA SER A 161 -9.42 -0.63 28.79
C SER A 161 -10.17 0.51 29.48
N LYS A 162 -11.18 0.23 30.31
CA LYS A 162 -11.96 1.27 31.01
C LYS A 162 -11.16 2.00 32.09
N ASP A 163 -10.24 1.28 32.75
CA ASP A 163 -9.50 1.77 33.92
C ASP A 163 -8.13 2.40 33.55
N LEU A 164 -7.75 2.36 32.27
CA LEU A 164 -6.48 2.83 31.73
C LEU A 164 -6.57 4.21 31.05
N ARG A 165 -7.68 4.93 31.25
CA ARG A 165 -7.90 6.23 30.62
C ARG A 165 -6.95 7.26 31.26
N GLU A 166 -5.99 7.76 30.49
CA GLU A 166 -5.25 8.96 30.89
C GLU A 166 -6.27 10.11 31.04
N PRO A 167 -6.18 10.93 32.10
CA PRO A 167 -7.08 12.05 32.28
C PRO A 167 -6.95 12.98 31.07
N ASP A 168 -8.10 13.37 30.51
CA ASP A 168 -8.18 14.43 29.51
C ASP A 168 -7.70 15.70 30.21
N LEU A 169 -6.40 16.01 30.08
CA LEU A 169 -5.87 17.29 30.51
C LEU A 169 -6.41 18.31 29.51
N GLY A 170 -7.61 18.81 29.79
CA GLY A 170 -8.29 19.88 29.05
C GLY A 170 -7.54 21.20 29.15
N LEU A 171 -6.34 21.24 28.60
CA LEU A 171 -5.57 22.47 28.34
C LEU A 171 -6.09 23.11 27.06
N ASP A 172 -7.38 23.41 27.04
CA ASP A 172 -8.00 24.43 26.18
C ASP A 172 -8.83 25.33 27.10
N SER A 173 -8.15 25.92 28.09
CA SER A 173 -8.58 27.17 28.67
C SER A 173 -7.50 28.18 28.33
N ASP A 174 -7.73 28.98 27.30
CA ASP A 174 -7.31 30.39 27.22
C ASP A 174 -8.05 31.06 26.04
N GLU A 175 -9.01 31.92 26.42
CA GLU A 175 -9.42 33.20 25.79
C GLU A 175 -10.02 33.12 24.35
N GLU A 176 -11.26 33.54 24.05
CA GLU A 176 -12.17 34.60 24.56
C GLU A 176 -13.65 34.17 24.57
#